data_AF-A0A2S3Z5F7-F1
#
_entry.id   AF-A0A2S3Z5F7-F1
#
_cell.length_a   1.000
_cell.length_b   1.000
_cell.length_c   1.000
_cell.angle_alpha   90.00
_cell.angle_beta   90.00
_cell.angle_gamma   90.00
#
_symmetry.space_group_name_H-M   'P 1'
#
loop_
_entity.id
_entity.type
_entity.pdbx_description
1 polymer ?
#
loop_
_entity_poly.entity_id
_entity_poly.type
_entity_poly.pdbx_seq_one_letter_code
_entity_poly.pdbx_strand_id
1 'polypeptide(L)'
;MGNSTDTPHGDSDAAEPDSARIPEDDQDEAQSSGRTAQDQKIEKILVDAHRRDDEADIRDVESDKRAEAADLEAFLDTSETYSGHGERRAAALDRSHAKSDRQSSADDRAELTKHKDAPNPD
;
A
#
# COMPACT_ATOMS: atom_id res chain seq x y z
N MET A 1 11.77 -51.52 -35.30
CA MET A 1 10.75 -52.49 -34.87
C MET A 1 9.47 -51.73 -34.67
N GLY A 2 8.51 -51.92 -35.57
CA GLY A 2 7.18 -51.32 -35.47
C GLY A 2 6.20 -52.41 -35.10
N ASN A 3 5.40 -52.17 -34.07
CA ASN A 3 4.25 -53.01 -33.78
C ASN A 3 3.00 -52.13 -33.90
N SER A 4 2.33 -52.29 -35.04
CA SER A 4 0.90 -52.04 -35.16
C SER A 4 0.16 -53.04 -34.30
N THR A 5 -0.81 -52.58 -33.52
CA THR A 5 -1.92 -53.41 -33.05
C THR A 5 -3.22 -52.69 -33.28
N ASP A 6 -4.14 -53.52 -33.72
CA ASP A 6 -5.39 -53.28 -34.40
C ASP A 6 -6.52 -52.85 -33.44
N THR A 7 -7.52 -52.15 -33.96
CA THR A 7 -8.67 -51.58 -33.22
C THR A 7 -9.79 -52.64 -33.10
N PRO A 8 -10.73 -52.58 -32.12
CA PRO A 8 -12.02 -51.95 -32.47
C PRO A 8 -12.77 -51.26 -31.31
N HIS A 9 -13.77 -50.47 -31.72
CA HIS A 9 -14.75 -49.73 -30.92
C HIS A 9 -15.49 -50.53 -29.84
N GLY A 10 -15.81 -49.84 -28.75
CA GLY A 10 -16.84 -50.22 -27.79
C GLY A 10 -17.34 -48.97 -27.07
N ASP A 11 -18.54 -48.53 -27.44
CA ASP A 11 -19.36 -47.55 -26.74
C ASP A 11 -19.40 -47.83 -25.23
N SER A 12 -19.37 -46.79 -24.39
CA SER A 12 -20.15 -46.73 -23.14
C SER A 12 -19.99 -45.37 -22.45
N ASP A 13 -21.13 -44.69 -22.42
CA ASP A 13 -21.63 -43.85 -21.34
C ASP A 13 -20.93 -42.54 -20.98
N ALA A 14 -21.56 -41.47 -21.46
CA ALA A 14 -21.51 -40.17 -20.84
C ALA A 14 -22.05 -40.27 -19.40
N ALA A 15 -21.15 -40.47 -18.45
CA ALA A 15 -21.46 -40.19 -17.05
C ALA A 15 -21.62 -38.66 -16.94
N GLU A 16 -22.89 -38.24 -16.79
CA GLU A 16 -23.23 -36.89 -16.36
C GLU A 16 -22.38 -36.51 -15.13
N PRO A 17 -21.79 -35.31 -15.08
CA PRO A 17 -21.28 -34.82 -13.81
C PRO A 17 -22.50 -34.56 -12.93
N ASP A 18 -22.76 -35.51 -12.03
CA ASP A 18 -23.60 -35.36 -10.86
C ASP A 18 -23.28 -34.01 -10.23
N SER A 19 -24.21 -33.08 -10.39
CA SER A 19 -24.13 -31.74 -9.85
C SER A 19 -24.23 -31.87 -8.34
N ALA A 20 -23.08 -32.14 -7.71
CA ALA A 20 -22.88 -31.95 -6.30
C ALA A 20 -23.19 -30.48 -6.01
N ARG A 21 -24.45 -30.24 -5.66
CA ARG A 21 -24.96 -28.98 -5.15
C ARG A 21 -24.20 -28.71 -3.86
N ILE A 22 -23.10 -27.96 -3.98
CA ILE A 22 -22.38 -27.42 -2.83
C ILE A 22 -23.43 -26.63 -2.03
N PRO A 23 -23.62 -26.91 -0.73
CA PRO A 23 -24.51 -26.10 0.11
C PRO A 23 -24.06 -24.65 0.00
N GLU A 24 -24.93 -23.78 -0.52
CA GLU A 24 -24.65 -22.36 -0.71
C GLU A 24 -24.28 -21.68 0.64
N ASP A 25 -24.72 -22.26 1.76
CA ASP A 25 -24.41 -21.80 3.14
C ASP A 25 -22.91 -21.85 3.51
N ASP A 26 -22.13 -22.82 3.02
CA ASP A 26 -20.71 -22.93 3.38
C ASP A 26 -19.83 -21.92 2.62
N GLN A 27 -20.31 -21.41 1.47
CA GLN A 27 -19.58 -20.41 0.70
C GLN A 27 -19.72 -19.01 1.30
N ASP A 28 -20.87 -18.68 1.87
CA ASP A 28 -21.12 -17.37 2.48
C ASP A 28 -20.34 -17.17 3.79
N GLU A 29 -20.20 -18.21 4.62
CA GLU A 29 -19.38 -18.18 5.86
C GLU A 29 -17.87 -18.11 5.57
N ALA A 30 -17.38 -18.85 4.56
CA ALA A 30 -15.99 -18.76 4.12
C ALA A 30 -15.67 -17.40 3.47
N GLN A 31 -16.62 -16.81 2.75
CA GLN A 31 -16.49 -15.47 2.19
C GLN A 31 -16.59 -14.37 3.26
N SER A 32 -17.44 -14.52 4.28
CA SER A 32 -17.57 -13.55 5.37
C SER A 32 -16.32 -13.55 6.28
N SER A 33 -15.78 -14.73 6.59
CA SER A 33 -14.54 -14.88 7.35
C SER A 33 -13.31 -14.41 6.57
N GLY A 34 -13.27 -14.64 5.26
CA GLY A 34 -12.24 -14.08 4.37
C GLY A 34 -12.26 -12.55 4.32
N ARG A 35 -13.46 -11.95 4.24
CA ARG A 35 -13.66 -10.49 4.25
C ARG A 35 -13.25 -9.87 5.58
N THR A 36 -13.61 -10.46 6.71
CA THR A 36 -13.23 -9.93 8.05
C THR A 36 -11.72 -9.98 8.29
N ALA A 37 -11.04 -11.06 7.88
CA ALA A 37 -9.58 -11.14 7.97
C ALA A 37 -8.88 -10.12 7.05
N GLN A 38 -9.42 -9.91 5.85
CA GLN A 38 -8.92 -8.88 4.92
C GLN A 38 -9.11 -7.48 5.48
N ASP A 39 -10.24 -7.21 6.12
CA ASP A 39 -10.56 -5.91 6.71
C ASP A 39 -9.65 -5.57 7.89
N GLN A 40 -9.40 -6.54 8.78
CA GLN A 40 -8.43 -6.38 9.87
C GLN A 40 -7.01 -6.13 9.35
N LYS A 41 -6.64 -6.80 8.24
CA LYS A 41 -5.33 -6.57 7.60
C LYS A 41 -5.24 -5.17 7.00
N ILE A 42 -6.31 -4.68 6.36
CA ILE A 42 -6.37 -3.33 5.81
C ILE A 42 -6.27 -2.30 6.94
N GLU A 43 -7.05 -2.45 8.00
CA GLU A 43 -7.02 -1.57 9.16
C GLU A 43 -5.62 -1.48 9.76
N LYS A 44 -4.96 -2.63 9.96
CA LYS A 44 -3.58 -2.66 10.44
C LYS A 44 -2.62 -1.88 9.54
N ILE A 45 -2.74 -2.05 8.21
CA ILE A 45 -1.89 -1.33 7.25
C ILE A 45 -2.12 0.18 7.34
N LEU A 46 -3.38 0.62 7.50
CA LEU A 46 -3.72 2.04 7.63
C LEU A 46 -3.13 2.64 8.91
N VAL A 47 -3.26 1.94 10.04
CA VAL A 47 -2.66 2.35 11.32
C VAL A 47 -1.13 2.45 11.21
N ASP A 48 -0.49 1.44 10.61
CA ASP A 48 0.96 1.44 10.39
C ASP A 48 1.40 2.54 9.41
N ALA A 49 0.57 2.93 8.44
CA ALA A 49 0.84 4.04 7.55
C ALA A 49 0.78 5.38 8.30
N HIS A 50 -0.27 5.61 9.09
CA HIS A 50 -0.38 6.82 9.92
C HIS A 50 0.80 6.99 10.87
N ARG A 51 1.18 5.91 11.58
CA ARG A 51 2.34 5.96 12.48
C ARG A 51 3.64 6.35 11.76
N ARG A 52 3.86 5.83 10.54
CA ARG A 52 5.05 6.19 9.74
C ARG A 52 5.03 7.64 9.27
N ASP A 53 3.85 8.17 8.96
CA ASP A 53 3.70 9.57 8.56
C ASP A 53 3.99 10.51 9.74
N ASP A 54 3.49 10.19 10.94
CA ASP A 54 3.79 10.93 12.16
C ASP A 54 5.30 10.91 12.49
N GLU A 55 5.94 9.73 12.40
CA GLU A 55 7.38 9.57 12.60
C GLU A 55 8.22 10.36 11.57
N ALA A 56 7.73 10.48 10.34
CA ALA A 56 8.38 11.26 9.30
C ALA A 56 8.23 12.77 9.55
N ASP A 57 7.08 13.22 10.03
CA ASP A 57 6.86 14.63 10.37
C ASP A 57 7.76 15.11 11.50
N ILE A 58 7.96 14.28 12.53
CA ILE A 58 8.90 14.59 13.62
C ILE A 58 10.32 14.75 13.07
N ARG A 59 10.77 13.82 12.21
CA ARG A 59 12.11 13.85 11.60
C ARG A 59 12.33 15.05 10.68
N ASP A 60 11.31 15.44 9.93
CA ASP A 60 11.37 16.60 9.04
C ASP A 60 11.54 17.89 9.86
N VAL A 61 10.76 18.06 10.95
CA VAL A 61 10.89 19.21 11.85
C VAL A 61 12.29 19.33 12.45
N GLU A 62 12.88 18.23 12.91
CA GLU A 62 14.25 18.25 13.44
C GLU A 62 15.28 18.57 12.36
N SER A 63 15.08 18.08 11.15
CA SER A 63 15.98 18.32 10.03
C SER A 63 15.93 19.76 9.55
N ASP A 64 14.76 20.39 9.57
CA ASP A 64 14.58 21.80 9.24
C ASP A 64 15.26 22.69 10.28
N LYS A 65 15.10 22.39 11.58
CA LYS A 65 15.82 23.09 12.67
C LYS A 65 17.33 22.99 12.51
N ARG A 66 17.84 21.81 12.14
CA ARG A 66 19.28 21.60 11.94
C ARG A 66 19.79 22.39 10.72
N ALA A 67 19.01 22.45 9.65
CA ALA A 67 19.35 23.24 8.47
C ALA A 67 19.37 24.74 8.79
N GLU A 68 18.36 25.25 9.50
CA GLU A 68 18.29 26.65 9.94
C GLU A 68 19.49 27.01 10.84
N ALA A 69 19.84 26.16 11.80
CA ALA A 69 20.99 26.37 12.67
C ALA A 69 22.31 26.42 11.89
N ALA A 70 22.50 25.49 10.93
CA ALA A 70 23.70 25.47 10.09
C ALA A 70 23.79 26.69 9.16
N ASP A 71 22.66 27.17 8.65
CA ASP A 71 22.61 28.38 7.83
C ASP A 71 22.91 29.63 8.66
N LEU A 72 22.44 29.70 9.91
CA LEU A 72 22.79 30.78 10.84
C LEU A 72 24.28 30.76 11.21
N GLU A 73 24.83 29.59 11.52
CA GLU A 73 26.25 29.42 11.82
C GLU A 73 27.13 29.89 10.65
N ALA A 74 26.79 29.46 9.43
CA ALA A 74 27.49 29.89 8.22
C ALA A 74 27.36 31.40 7.95
N PHE A 75 26.24 32.02 8.31
CA PHE A 75 26.07 33.47 8.19
C PHE A 75 26.96 34.25 9.17
N LEU A 76 27.19 33.70 10.36
CA LEU A 76 27.99 34.33 11.41
C LEU A 76 29.50 34.08 11.23
N ASP A 77 29.90 33.05 10.48
CA ASP A 77 31.31 32.82 10.17
C ASP A 77 31.83 33.81 9.12
N THR A 78 32.52 34.84 9.63
CA THR A 78 33.17 35.87 8.80
C THR A 78 34.47 35.42 8.12
N SER A 79 34.98 34.23 8.47
CA SER A 79 36.28 33.73 8.02
C SER A 79 36.19 32.73 6.87
N GLU A 80 35.02 32.14 6.64
CA GLU A 80 34.83 31.09 5.65
C GLU A 80 34.36 31.64 4.29
N THR A 81 34.99 31.16 3.22
CA THR A 81 34.55 31.49 1.86
C THR A 81 33.32 30.64 1.55
N TYR A 82 32.15 31.28 1.44
CA TYR A 82 30.84 30.68 1.18
C TYR A 82 30.90 29.58 0.09
N SER A 83 31.03 28.32 0.50
CA SER A 83 31.02 27.16 -0.38
C SER A 83 29.64 26.52 -0.37
N GLY A 84 28.73 27.16 -1.10
CA GLY A 84 27.54 26.55 -1.71
C GLY A 84 26.63 25.70 -0.82
N HIS A 85 25.61 26.32 -0.24
CA HIS A 85 24.46 25.63 0.38
C HIS A 85 23.54 24.89 -0.62
N GLY A 86 24.05 24.53 -1.81
CA GLY A 86 23.26 23.95 -2.89
C GLY A 86 22.65 22.60 -2.51
N GLU A 87 23.47 21.71 -1.96
CA GLU A 87 23.03 20.37 -1.54
C GLU A 87 22.05 20.42 -0.37
N ARG A 88 22.27 21.32 0.60
CA ARG A 88 21.33 21.50 1.73
C ARG A 88 19.98 22.03 1.26
N ARG A 89 19.97 23.01 0.36
CA ARG A 89 18.74 23.55 -0.23
C ARG A 89 18.02 22.51 -1.09
N ALA A 90 18.75 21.72 -1.87
CA ALA A 90 18.16 20.63 -2.65
C ALA A 90 17.50 19.59 -1.73
N ALA A 91 18.19 19.14 -0.68
CA ALA A 91 17.63 18.21 0.29
C ALA A 91 16.40 18.78 1.02
N ALA A 92 16.37 20.09 1.31
CA ALA A 92 15.19 20.74 1.89
C ALA A 92 14.01 20.76 0.91
N LEU A 93 14.24 20.99 -0.38
CA LEU A 93 13.21 20.91 -1.41
C LEU A 93 12.68 19.48 -1.57
N ASP A 94 13.56 18.48 -1.59
CA ASP A 94 13.16 17.07 -1.67
C ASP A 94 12.27 16.67 -0.47
N ARG A 95 12.62 17.13 0.75
CA ARG A 95 11.75 16.95 1.94
C ARG A 95 10.39 17.61 1.76
N SER A 96 10.34 18.83 1.21
CA SER A 96 9.08 19.54 0.99
C SER A 96 8.15 18.81 0.02
N HIS A 97 8.70 18.24 -1.06
CA HIS A 97 7.96 17.43 -2.02
C HIS A 97 7.48 16.12 -1.38
N ALA A 98 8.37 15.41 -0.68
CA ALA A 98 8.02 14.18 0.02
C ALA A 98 6.89 14.41 1.05
N LYS A 99 6.87 15.55 1.74
CA LYS A 99 5.78 15.93 2.65
C LYS A 99 4.45 16.11 1.92
N SER A 100 4.46 16.80 0.78
CA SER A 100 3.25 16.96 -0.04
C SER A 100 2.70 15.62 -0.53
N ASP A 101 3.58 14.72 -0.97
CA ASP A 101 3.18 13.40 -1.46
C ASP A 101 2.61 12.53 -0.32
N ARG A 102 3.19 12.60 0.88
CA ARG A 102 2.66 11.94 2.08
C ARG A 102 1.28 12.46 2.45
N GLN A 103 1.07 13.78 2.40
CA GLN A 103 -0.25 14.39 2.66
C GLN A 103 -1.29 13.93 1.64
N SER A 104 -0.99 13.99 0.34
CA SER A 104 -1.90 13.51 -0.71
C SER A 104 -2.24 12.04 -0.51
N SER A 105 -1.24 11.21 -0.19
CA SER A 105 -1.46 9.77 0.08
C SER A 105 -2.33 9.53 1.30
N ALA A 106 -2.20 10.36 2.34
CA ALA A 106 -3.04 10.28 3.53
C ALA A 106 -4.50 10.66 3.21
N ASP A 107 -4.70 11.69 2.38
CA ASP A 107 -6.03 12.13 1.93
C ASP A 107 -6.71 11.04 1.09
N ASP A 108 -5.98 10.41 0.16
CA ASP A 108 -6.48 9.29 -0.65
C ASP A 108 -6.91 8.10 0.23
N ARG A 109 -6.11 7.75 1.26
CA ARG A 109 -6.47 6.70 2.23
C ARG A 109 -7.74 7.07 3.03
N ALA A 110 -7.90 8.33 3.38
CA ALA A 110 -9.08 8.82 4.08
C ALA A 110 -10.34 8.82 3.20
N GLU A 111 -10.21 9.06 1.89
CA GLU A 111 -11.33 8.97 0.95
C GLU A 111 -11.75 7.53 0.70
N LEU A 112 -10.79 6.62 0.46
CA LEU A 112 -11.07 5.19 0.20
C LEU A 112 -11.72 4.47 1.38
N THR A 113 -11.45 4.91 2.61
CA THR A 113 -12.09 4.36 3.81
C THR A 113 -13.53 4.87 3.97
N LYS A 114 -13.81 6.13 3.66
CA LYS A 114 -15.17 6.71 3.72
C LYS A 114 -16.16 6.04 2.75
N HIS A 115 -15.71 5.66 1.56
CA HIS A 115 -16.58 4.99 0.57
C HIS A 115 -16.93 3.55 0.95
N LYS A 116 -16.16 2.91 1.84
CA LYS A 116 -16.43 1.56 2.32
C LYS A 116 -17.62 1.51 3.30
N ASP A 117 -17.87 2.62 4.01
CA ASP A 117 -18.93 2.74 5.02
C ASP A 117 -20.24 3.35 4.47
N ALA A 118 -20.29 3.72 3.19
CA ALA A 118 -21.51 4.22 2.56
C ALA A 118 -22.45 3.04 2.24
N PRO A 119 -23.64 2.94 2.86
CA PRO A 119 -24.63 1.94 2.47
C PRO A 119 -25.05 2.22 1.03
N ASN A 120 -24.97 1.20 0.19
CA ASN A 120 -25.49 1.24 -1.18
C ASN A 120 -26.97 1.66 -1.12
N PRO A 121 -27.38 2.80 -1.71
CA PRO A 121 -28.79 3.10 -1.84
C PRO A 121 -29.36 2.15 -2.91
N ASP A 122 -30.29 1.30 -2.47
CA ASP A 122 -31.12 0.42 -3.33
C ASP A 122 -31.78 1.18 -4.51
#